data_AF-A0AAP6RW78-F1
#
_entry.id   AF-A0AAP6RW78-F1
#
_cell.length_a   1.000
_cell.length_b   1.000
_cell.length_c   1.000
_cell.angle_alpha   90.00
_cell.angle_beta   90.00
_cell.angle_gamma   90.00
#
_symmetry.space_group_name_H-M   'P 1'
#
loop_
_entity.id
_entity.type
_entity.pdbx_description
1 polymer ?
#
loop_
_entity_poly.entity_id
_entity_poly.type
_entity_poly.pdbx_seq_one_letter_code
_entity_poly.pdbx_strand_id
1 'polypeptide(L)'
;MSSSSGKRIQREIRTIQAMLTLYERTFPAPADDADYYARLRDYALNRLQKCYYGENKPACKQCPIHCYQPAKRETIKVIMRWAGPRMLLYHPILAIRHLLDGRKPAPAAPQRPRTGKRPESPASLSDNSAKEKGR
;
A
#
# COMPACT_ATOMS: atom_id res chain seq x y z
N MET A 1 -8.98 -8.89 20.99
CA MET A 1 -7.55 -9.25 20.92
C MET A 1 -6.77 -8.07 20.32
N SER A 2 -6.27 -7.16 21.17
CA SER A 2 -5.44 -6.04 20.71
C SER A 2 -4.02 -6.54 20.47
N SER A 3 -3.64 -6.76 19.20
CA SER A 3 -2.22 -6.79 18.84
C SER A 3 -1.63 -5.45 19.26
N SER A 4 -0.70 -5.45 20.21
CA SER A 4 0.00 -4.26 20.69
C SER A 4 0.97 -3.76 19.62
N SER A 5 0.43 -3.30 18.49
CA SER A 5 1.19 -2.54 17.51
C SER A 5 1.85 -1.37 18.24
N GLY A 6 3.14 -1.15 18.03
CA GLY A 6 3.88 -0.15 18.79
C GLY A 6 3.48 1.30 18.46
N LYS A 7 4.12 2.26 19.13
CA LYS A 7 3.75 3.69 19.08
C LYS A 7 3.81 4.25 17.66
N ARG A 8 4.76 3.81 16.82
CA ARG A 8 4.86 4.25 15.42
C ARG A 8 3.68 3.76 14.61
N ILE A 9 3.34 2.48 14.71
CA ILE A 9 2.23 1.90 13.95
C ILE A 9 0.89 2.50 14.39
N GLN A 10 0.69 2.71 15.69
CA GLN A 10 -0.50 3.40 16.19
C GLN A 10 -0.65 4.83 15.63
N ARG A 11 0.45 5.58 15.48
CA ARG A 11 0.40 6.91 14.85
C ARG A 11 0.02 6.84 13.38
N GLU A 12 0.57 5.88 12.63
CA GLU A 12 0.20 5.66 11.22
C GLU A 12 -1.29 5.29 11.09
N ILE A 13 -1.78 4.42 11.98
CA ILE A 13 -3.21 4.05 12.08
C ILE A 13 -4.08 5.28 12.29
N ARG A 14 -3.77 6.09 13.32
CA ARG A 14 -4.53 7.32 13.60
C ARG A 14 -4.49 8.30 12.43
N THR A 15 -3.34 8.40 11.77
CA THR A 15 -3.17 9.32 10.62
C THR A 15 -4.05 8.90 9.45
N ILE A 16 -4.01 7.62 9.05
CA ILE A 16 -4.81 7.16 7.92
C ILE A 16 -6.32 7.21 8.23
N GLN A 17 -6.71 6.89 9.48
CA GLN A 17 -8.10 7.02 9.91
C GLN A 17 -8.58 8.48 9.82
N ALA A 18 -7.81 9.43 10.34
CA ALA A 18 -8.15 10.85 10.26
C ALA A 18 -8.26 11.35 8.82
N MET A 19 -7.32 10.95 7.95
CA MET A 19 -7.36 11.30 6.53
C MET A 19 -8.59 10.72 5.82
N LEU A 20 -8.93 9.45 6.09
CA LEU A 20 -10.12 8.79 5.54
C LEU A 20 -11.40 9.48 6.00
N THR A 21 -11.54 9.73 7.30
CA THR A 21 -12.72 10.41 7.86
C THR A 21 -12.91 11.80 7.27
N LEU A 22 -11.81 12.55 7.06
CA LEU A 22 -11.90 13.87 6.45
C LEU A 22 -12.34 13.80 4.97
N TYR A 23 -11.81 12.82 4.24
CA TYR A 23 -12.15 12.61 2.83
C TYR A 23 -13.60 12.18 2.65
N GLU A 24 -14.06 11.20 3.44
CA GLU A 24 -15.42 10.66 3.45
C GLU A 24 -16.49 11.75 3.69
N ARG A 25 -16.20 12.74 4.54
CA ARG A 25 -17.11 13.89 4.76
C ARG A 25 -17.33 14.76 3.53
N THR A 26 -16.36 14.80 2.62
CA THR A 26 -16.44 15.62 1.39
C THR A 26 -16.90 14.78 0.19
N PHE A 27 -16.50 13.51 0.16
CA PHE A 27 -16.81 12.58 -0.91
C PHE A 27 -17.58 11.40 -0.30
N PRO A 28 -18.91 11.38 -0.37
CA PRO A 28 -19.68 10.28 0.19
C PRO A 28 -19.37 8.96 -0.53
N ALA A 29 -19.72 7.84 0.11
CA ALA A 29 -19.53 6.52 -0.47
C ALA A 29 -20.36 6.38 -1.77
N PRO A 30 -19.93 5.52 -2.72
CA PRO A 30 -20.74 5.18 -3.89
C PRO A 30 -22.13 4.66 -3.47
N ALA A 31 -23.16 4.97 -4.26
CA ALA A 31 -24.53 4.60 -3.92
C ALA A 31 -24.75 3.07 -3.87
N ASP A 32 -23.97 2.31 -4.62
CA ASP A 32 -23.96 0.85 -4.67
C ASP A 32 -23.03 0.21 -3.63
N ASP A 33 -22.28 1.02 -2.86
CA ASP A 33 -21.32 0.53 -1.88
C ASP A 33 -21.22 1.42 -0.64
N ALA A 34 -22.23 1.35 0.22
CA ALA A 34 -22.28 2.11 1.48
C ALA A 34 -21.09 1.83 2.42
N ASP A 35 -20.54 0.61 2.38
CA ASP A 35 -19.43 0.19 3.26
C ASP A 35 -18.03 0.45 2.66
N TYR A 36 -17.95 1.17 1.54
CA TYR A 36 -16.70 1.42 0.82
C TYR A 36 -15.57 1.91 1.75
N TYR A 37 -15.84 2.96 2.54
CA TYR A 37 -14.85 3.55 3.43
C TYR A 37 -14.52 2.66 4.63
N ALA A 38 -15.50 1.92 5.16
CA ALA A 38 -15.26 0.95 6.22
C ALA A 38 -14.28 -0.13 5.76
N ARG A 39 -14.52 -0.73 4.58
CA ARG A 39 -13.63 -1.76 4.02
C ARG A 39 -12.24 -1.22 3.66
N LEU A 40 -12.17 0.02 3.16
CA LEU A 40 -10.88 0.66 2.86
C LEU A 40 -10.08 0.93 4.14
N ARG A 41 -10.75 1.38 5.21
CA ARG A 41 -10.17 1.60 6.54
C ARG A 41 -9.65 0.30 7.11
N ASP A 42 -10.47 -0.76 7.16
CA ASP A 42 -10.09 -2.06 7.70
C ASP A 42 -8.93 -2.69 6.93
N TYR A 43 -8.94 -2.56 5.61
CA TYR A 43 -7.82 -2.95 4.78
C TYR A 43 -6.54 -2.24 5.19
N ALA A 44 -6.57 -0.91 5.29
CA ALA A 44 -5.40 -0.11 5.66
C ALA A 44 -4.88 -0.48 7.07
N LEU A 45 -5.79 -0.66 8.04
CA LEU A 45 -5.47 -1.10 9.40
C LEU A 45 -4.80 -2.47 9.41
N ASN A 46 -5.34 -3.44 8.69
CA ASN A 46 -4.78 -4.79 8.61
C ASN A 46 -3.34 -4.77 8.07
N ARG A 47 -3.08 -3.96 7.02
CA ARG A 47 -1.73 -3.82 6.44
C ARG A 47 -0.76 -3.10 7.39
N LEU A 48 -1.23 -2.16 8.20
CA LEU A 48 -0.41 -1.47 9.20
C LEU A 48 -0.07 -2.37 10.39
N GLN A 49 -1.05 -3.11 10.91
CA GLN A 49 -0.85 -4.07 12.00
C GLN A 49 0.13 -5.19 11.63
N LYS A 50 0.10 -5.62 10.37
CA LYS A 50 1.00 -6.65 9.81
C LYS A 50 2.23 -6.06 9.10
N CYS A 51 2.61 -4.83 9.42
CA CYS A 51 3.73 -4.18 8.74
C CYS A 51 5.05 -4.88 9.11
N TYR A 52 5.76 -5.35 8.09
CA TYR A 52 7.09 -5.98 8.22
C TYR A 52 8.07 -5.15 9.06
N TYR A 53 8.07 -3.83 8.88
CA TYR A 53 9.01 -2.94 9.57
C TYR A 53 8.58 -2.59 11.00
N GLY A 54 7.33 -2.83 11.39
CA GLY A 54 6.81 -2.47 12.72
C GLY A 54 7.18 -1.04 13.13
N GLU A 55 7.87 -0.89 14.25
CA GLU A 55 8.29 0.43 14.77
C GLU A 55 9.29 1.18 13.88
N ASN A 56 10.04 0.45 13.04
CA ASN A 56 11.00 1.01 12.09
C ASN A 56 10.36 1.36 10.74
N LYS A 57 9.02 1.40 10.67
CA LYS A 57 8.29 1.69 9.43
C LYS A 57 8.64 3.09 8.88
N PRO A 58 9.19 3.18 7.64
CA PRO A 58 9.38 4.45 6.96
C PRO A 58 8.03 5.07 6.56
N ALA A 59 8.03 6.31 6.12
CA ALA A 59 6.81 6.87 5.52
C ALA A 59 6.34 6.02 4.34
N CYS A 60 5.01 5.87 4.20
CA CYS A 60 4.41 5.01 3.18
C CYS A 60 4.86 5.34 1.75
N LYS A 61 5.13 6.61 1.45
CA LYS A 61 5.65 7.07 0.15
C LYS A 61 7.05 6.56 -0.19
N GLN A 62 7.86 6.26 0.83
CA GLN A 62 9.26 5.83 0.74
C GLN A 62 9.43 4.34 1.09
N CYS A 63 8.34 3.64 1.35
CA CYS A 63 8.41 2.26 1.80
C CYS A 63 8.84 1.36 0.64
N PRO A 64 9.96 0.61 0.76
CA PRO A 64 10.49 -0.18 -0.37
C PRO A 64 9.70 -1.48 -0.60
N ILE A 65 8.76 -1.83 0.30
CA ILE A 65 7.88 -2.98 0.11
C ILE A 65 6.53 -2.54 -0.47
N HIS A 66 6.06 -3.28 -1.47
CA HIS A 66 4.73 -3.06 -2.03
C HIS A 66 3.66 -3.74 -1.19
N CYS A 67 3.28 -3.12 -0.07
CA CYS A 67 2.28 -3.70 0.81
C CYS A 67 0.83 -3.49 0.33
N TYR A 68 0.47 -2.43 -0.38
CA TYR A 68 -0.92 -2.25 -0.83
C TYR A 68 -1.13 -2.88 -2.20
N GLN A 69 -2.31 -3.47 -2.42
CA GLN A 69 -2.80 -3.84 -3.75
C GLN A 69 -2.81 -2.59 -4.65
N PRO A 70 -2.47 -2.69 -5.95
CA PRO A 70 -2.32 -1.53 -6.83
C PRO A 70 -3.53 -0.59 -6.81
N ALA A 71 -4.74 -1.13 -6.97
CA ALA A 71 -5.96 -0.31 -6.95
C ALA A 71 -6.14 0.46 -5.62
N LYS A 72 -6.06 -0.23 -4.48
CA LYS A 72 -6.21 0.38 -3.15
C LYS A 72 -5.08 1.37 -2.84
N ARG A 73 -3.88 1.14 -3.37
CA ARG A 73 -2.74 2.06 -3.24
C ARG A 73 -3.04 3.39 -3.91
N GLU A 74 -3.56 3.38 -5.13
CA GLU A 74 -3.89 4.63 -5.85
C GLU A 74 -5.00 5.40 -5.13
N THR A 75 -6.05 4.71 -4.67
CA THR A 75 -7.08 5.32 -3.82
C THR A 75 -6.48 6.02 -2.59
N ILE A 76 -5.60 5.33 -1.87
CA ILE A 76 -5.00 5.89 -0.64
C ILE A 76 -4.07 7.06 -0.97
N LYS A 77 -3.33 7.03 -2.09
CA LYS A 77 -2.54 8.19 -2.54
C LYS A 77 -3.43 9.40 -2.82
N VAL A 78 -4.56 9.21 -3.49
CA VAL A 78 -5.53 10.30 -3.75
C VAL A 78 -6.00 10.91 -2.44
N ILE A 79 -6.41 10.08 -1.48
CA ILE A 79 -6.84 10.51 -0.15
C ILE A 79 -5.70 11.25 0.58
N MET A 80 -4.50 10.69 0.62
CA MET A 80 -3.34 11.32 1.28
C MET A 80 -3.00 12.68 0.65
N ARG A 81 -3.06 12.79 -0.69
CA ARG A 81 -2.79 14.05 -1.41
C ARG A 81 -3.85 15.11 -1.11
N TRP A 82 -5.11 14.73 -1.05
CA TRP A 82 -6.20 15.67 -0.77
C TRP A 82 -6.27 16.05 0.72
N ALA A 83 -6.15 15.07 1.61
CA ALA A 83 -6.27 15.27 3.05
C ALA A 83 -5.00 15.87 3.67
N GLY A 84 -3.81 15.60 3.13
CA GLY A 84 -2.52 16.02 3.70
C GLY A 84 -2.44 17.51 4.07
N PRO A 85 -2.68 18.45 3.14
CA PRO A 85 -2.69 19.88 3.46
C PRO A 85 -3.79 20.27 4.47
N ARG A 86 -4.93 19.59 4.43
CA ARG A 86 -6.09 19.87 5.30
C ARG A 86 -5.93 19.32 6.71
N MET A 87 -5.13 18.27 6.89
CA MET A 87 -4.82 17.69 8.20
C MET A 87 -4.18 18.71 9.15
N LEU A 88 -3.48 19.73 8.63
CA LEU A 88 -2.94 20.82 9.46
C LEU A 88 -4.04 21.62 10.18
N LEU A 89 -5.22 21.74 9.59
CA LEU A 89 -6.35 22.48 10.16
C LEU A 89 -7.10 21.67 11.23
N TYR A 90 -7.31 20.37 11.00
CA TYR A 90 -8.10 19.52 11.89
C TYR A 90 -7.27 18.76 12.93
N HIS A 91 -6.04 18.39 12.59
CA HIS A 91 -5.16 17.55 13.41
C HIS A 91 -3.70 18.03 13.34
N PRO A 92 -3.40 19.29 13.75
CA PRO A 92 -2.11 19.94 13.50
C PRO A 92 -0.91 19.14 14.02
N ILE A 93 -0.99 18.63 15.25
CA ILE A 93 0.10 17.85 15.86
C ILE A 93 0.36 16.55 15.09
N LEU A 94 -0.70 15.86 14.65
CA LEU A 94 -0.59 14.60 13.91
C LEU A 94 -0.06 14.85 12.50
N ALA A 95 -0.52 15.92 11.85
CA ALA A 95 -0.08 16.35 10.53
C ALA A 95 1.42 16.69 10.51
N ILE A 96 1.89 17.53 11.44
CA ILE A 96 3.30 17.90 11.54
C ILE A 96 4.17 16.66 11.73
N ARG A 97 3.81 15.76 12.65
CA ARG A 97 4.54 14.50 12.86
C ARG A 97 4.58 13.63 11.61
N HIS A 98 3.45 13.49 10.90
CA HIS A 98 3.37 12.74 9.65
C HIS A 98 4.27 13.34 8.56
N LEU A 99 4.30 14.66 8.42
CA LEU A 99 5.18 15.36 7.46
C LEU A 99 6.66 15.16 7.80
N LEU A 100 7.04 15.24 9.08
CA LEU A 100 8.40 14.99 9.53
C LEU A 100 8.82 13.54 9.29
N ASP A 101 7.94 12.57 9.53
CA ASP A 101 8.20 11.17 9.23
C ASP A 101 8.43 10.94 7.72
N GLY A 102 7.78 11.75 6.87
CA GLY A 102 8.02 11.78 5.41
C GLY A 102 9.39 12.29 4.98
N ARG A 103 10.22 12.82 5.88
CA ARG A 103 11.60 13.25 5.59
C ARG A 103 12.64 12.19 5.96
N LYS A 104 12.25 11.13 6.68
CA LYS A 104 13.18 10.07 7.08
C LYS A 104 13.59 9.23 5.87
N PRO A 105 14.88 8.89 5.71
CA PRO A 105 15.32 8.02 4.64
C PRO A 105 14.69 6.62 4.80
N ALA A 106 14.44 5.97 3.68
CA ALA A 106 13.92 4.60 3.68
C ALA A 106 14.99 3.64 4.24
N PRO A 107 14.64 2.71 5.14
CA PRO A 107 15.53 1.62 5.49
C PRO A 107 15.79 0.74 4.26
N ALA A 108 16.92 0.03 4.26
CA ALA A 108 17.26 -0.89 3.18
C ALA A 108 16.13 -1.92 2.98
N ALA A 109 15.82 -2.22 1.71
CA ALA A 109 14.81 -3.21 1.37
C ALA A 109 15.25 -4.60 1.89
N PRO A 110 14.31 -5.45 2.37
CA PRO A 110 14.64 -6.80 2.77
C PRO A 110 15.20 -7.57 1.56
N GLN A 111 16.35 -8.20 1.74
CA GLN A 111 16.93 -9.08 0.72
C GLN A 111 16.03 -10.32 0.62
N ARG A 112 15.41 -10.54 -0.55
CA ARG A 112 14.70 -11.80 -0.79
C ARG A 112 15.72 -12.93 -0.81
N PRO A 113 15.53 -14.04 -0.06
CA PRO A 113 16.32 -15.24 -0.25
C PRO A 113 16.18 -15.66 -1.71
N ARG A 114 17.30 -15.76 -2.45
CA ARG A 114 17.31 -16.30 -3.82
C ARG A 114 17.11 -17.82 -3.75
N THR A 115 15.88 -18.27 -3.54
CA THR A 115 15.54 -19.68 -3.67
C THR A 115 15.22 -19.99 -5.13
N GLY A 116 16.09 -20.78 -5.78
CA GLY A 116 15.79 -21.52 -7.01
C GLY A 116 16.29 -20.89 -8.31
N LYS A 117 17.23 -21.57 -8.99
CA LYS A 117 17.52 -21.40 -10.41
C LYS A 117 16.19 -21.42 -11.20
N ARG A 118 16.04 -20.50 -12.14
CA ARG A 118 15.02 -20.58 -13.21
C ARG A 118 15.23 -21.91 -13.94
N PRO A 119 14.23 -22.80 -14.06
CA PRO A 119 14.36 -23.95 -14.94
C PRO A 119 14.59 -23.44 -16.36
N GLU A 120 15.66 -23.95 -16.96
CA GLU A 120 16.05 -23.67 -18.33
C GLU A 120 14.91 -24.15 -19.23
N SER A 121 14.36 -23.23 -20.03
CA SER A 121 13.32 -23.55 -21.00
C SER A 121 13.95 -24.45 -22.08
N PRO A 122 13.47 -25.69 -22.31
CA PRO A 122 14.03 -26.50 -23.38
C PRO A 122 13.78 -25.79 -24.71
N ALA A 123 14.85 -25.75 -25.50
CA ALA A 123 14.89 -25.16 -26.82
C ALA A 123 13.78 -25.70 -27.73
N SER A 124 13.21 -24.80 -28.50
CA SER A 124 12.27 -25.04 -29.58
C SER A 124 12.78 -26.10 -30.57
N LEU A 125 12.13 -27.26 -30.60
CA LEU A 125 12.10 -28.15 -31.75
C LEU A 125 11.12 -27.55 -32.76
N SER A 126 11.66 -26.94 -33.81
CA SER A 126 10.91 -26.52 -34.99
C SER A 126 10.66 -27.75 -35.87
N ASP A 127 9.44 -28.30 -35.83
CA ASP A 127 8.95 -29.23 -36.85
C ASP A 127 8.58 -28.44 -38.11
N ASN A 128 9.41 -28.55 -39.14
CA ASN A 128 9.09 -28.10 -40.49
C ASN A 128 8.12 -29.09 -41.14
N SER A 129 6.81 -28.81 -41.06
CA SER A 129 5.79 -29.42 -41.92
C SER A 129 5.27 -28.37 -42.90
N ALA A 130 5.87 -28.32 -44.08
CA ALA A 130 5.35 -27.63 -45.27
C ALA A 130 5.17 -28.65 -46.39
N LYS A 131 3.98 -29.25 -46.42
CA LYS A 131 3.07 -29.38 -47.56
C LYS A 131 3.66 -29.28 -48.99
N GLU A 132 3.35 -30.30 -49.82
CA GLU A 132 2.54 -30.17 -51.06
C GLU A 132 3.09 -30.87 -52.34
N LYS A 133 2.22 -31.72 -52.92
CA LYS A 133 2.02 -32.16 -54.33
C LYS A 133 1.90 -33.70 -54.42
N GLY A 134 0.91 -34.33 -55.04
CA GLY A 134 -0.28 -33.94 -55.79
C GLY A 134 -0.81 -35.20 -56.48
N ARG A 135 -2.13 -35.39 -56.52
CA ARG A 135 -2.85 -36.20 -57.51
C ARG A 135 -4.33 -35.80 -57.50
#